data_AF-A0A0R3KUR9-F1
#
_entry.id   AF-A0A0R3KUR9-F1
#
_cell.length_a   1.000
_cell.length_b   1.000
_cell.length_c   1.000
_cell.angle_alpha   90.00
_cell.angle_beta   90.00
_cell.angle_gamma   90.00
#
_symmetry.space_group_name_H-M   'P 1'
#
loop_
_entity.id
_entity.type
_entity.pdbx_description
1 polymer ?
#
loop_
_entity_poly.entity_id
_entity_poly.type
_entity_poly.pdbx_seq_one_letter_code
_entity_poly.pdbx_strand_id
1 'polypeptide(L)'
;MTMLVRCGDIKFNPLEDAVMEDIAPSTWNGPHVGKRLAEAMRTLRTLPVGAGGGSGNAWPPYCYEFDDLVAQKEQGELEQTQKIQNRVRVMPSLSDVSRMEIAIFWPAQFLGHRPELMTAVNAVALAHSMERDAGWVTRKRGGYADTWRARHDAGCVVIADGLHFDRVPVF
;
A
#
# COMPACT_ATOMS: atom_id res chain seq x y z
N MET A 1 -13.22 -8.52 27.57
CA MET A 1 -13.69 -8.93 26.23
C MET A 1 -12.56 -9.70 25.56
N THR A 2 -12.61 -11.02 25.67
CA THR A 2 -11.50 -11.93 25.36
C THR A 2 -11.51 -12.23 23.87
N MET A 3 -10.50 -11.75 23.13
CA MET A 3 -10.33 -12.11 21.72
C MET A 3 -9.78 -13.53 21.64
N LEU A 4 -10.62 -14.48 21.23
CA LEU A 4 -10.19 -15.80 20.82
C LEU A 4 -9.56 -15.68 19.43
N VAL A 5 -8.22 -15.64 19.40
CA VAL A 5 -7.44 -15.79 18.17
C VAL A 5 -7.58 -17.24 17.73
N ARG A 6 -8.39 -17.51 16.70
CA ARG A 6 -8.27 -18.75 15.95
C ARG A 6 -6.93 -18.68 15.19
N CYS A 7 -5.92 -19.35 15.75
CA CYS A 7 -4.72 -19.72 15.01
C CYS A 7 -5.14 -20.80 14.00
N GLY A 8 -5.57 -20.34 12.83
CA GLY A 8 -5.75 -21.17 11.64
C GLY A 8 -4.72 -20.71 10.61
N ASP A 9 -4.16 -21.68 9.88
CA ASP A 9 -3.02 -21.55 8.97
C ASP A 9 -3.01 -20.25 8.17
N ILE A 10 -1.82 -19.64 8.07
CA ILE A 10 -1.55 -18.40 7.34
C ILE A 10 -1.96 -18.61 5.88
N LYS A 11 -3.18 -18.21 5.55
CA LYS A 11 -3.76 -18.31 4.23
C LYS A 11 -3.48 -17.01 3.48
N PHE A 12 -2.56 -17.13 2.52
CA PHE A 12 -2.10 -16.12 1.55
C PHE A 12 -1.31 -14.95 2.14
N ASN A 13 0.01 -14.98 1.92
CA ASN A 13 0.86 -13.81 2.07
C ASN A 13 1.47 -13.50 0.68
N PRO A 14 0.96 -12.50 -0.04
CA PRO A 14 1.41 -12.18 -1.41
C PRO A 14 2.88 -11.73 -1.49
N LEU A 15 3.57 -11.61 -0.35
CA LEU A 15 4.98 -11.23 -0.23
C LEU A 15 5.89 -12.32 0.35
N GLU A 16 5.36 -13.27 1.15
CA GLU A 16 6.15 -14.39 1.71
C GLU A 16 6.00 -15.70 0.92
N ASP A 17 4.97 -15.83 0.08
CA ASP A 17 4.84 -16.93 -0.88
C ASP A 17 5.87 -16.74 -2.03
N ALA A 18 7.14 -16.99 -1.71
CA ALA A 18 8.34 -16.70 -2.50
C ALA A 18 8.52 -17.56 -3.76
N VAL A 19 7.46 -18.17 -4.31
CA VAL A 19 7.52 -18.92 -5.58
C VAL A 19 6.23 -18.76 -6.40
N MET A 20 5.65 -17.56 -6.46
CA MET A 20 5.10 -17.14 -7.75
C MET A 20 6.24 -16.45 -8.48
N GLU A 21 6.88 -17.17 -9.40
CA GLU A 21 7.78 -16.56 -10.37
C GLU A 21 7.12 -15.27 -10.88
N ASP A 22 7.88 -14.20 -11.07
CA ASP A 22 7.37 -12.92 -11.59
C ASP A 22 6.91 -13.02 -13.06
N ILE A 23 6.64 -14.24 -13.51
CA ILE A 23 5.93 -14.59 -14.73
C ILE A 23 4.47 -14.19 -14.52
N ALA A 24 4.10 -13.10 -15.17
CA ALA A 24 2.71 -12.70 -15.33
C ALA A 24 1.88 -13.91 -15.78
N PRO A 25 0.76 -14.23 -15.12
CA PRO A 25 -0.12 -15.29 -15.59
C PRO A 25 -0.61 -14.95 -17.01
N SER A 26 -0.99 -15.97 -17.77
CA SER A 26 -1.53 -15.77 -19.14
C SER A 26 -2.82 -14.94 -19.14
N THR A 27 -3.55 -14.93 -18.03
CA THR A 27 -4.77 -14.15 -17.82
C THR A 27 -4.81 -13.58 -16.41
N TRP A 28 -5.51 -12.46 -16.23
CA TRP A 28 -5.77 -11.90 -14.90
C TRP A 28 -6.47 -12.93 -13.99
N ASN A 29 -6.00 -13.02 -12.75
CA ASN A 29 -6.63 -13.80 -11.69
C ASN A 29 -6.64 -12.99 -10.39
N GLY A 30 -7.53 -13.35 -9.46
CA GLY A 30 -7.69 -12.63 -8.19
C GLY A 30 -6.38 -12.44 -7.40
N PRO A 31 -5.57 -13.49 -7.16
CA PRO A 31 -4.29 -13.35 -6.47
C PRO A 31 -3.33 -12.35 -7.12
N HIS A 32 -3.20 -12.39 -8.46
CA HIS A 32 -2.32 -11.49 -9.21
C HIS A 32 -2.82 -10.04 -9.16
N VAL A 33 -4.13 -9.82 -9.21
CA VAL A 33 -4.73 -8.50 -8.98
C VAL A 33 -4.40 -7.99 -7.58
N GLY A 34 -4.56 -8.82 -6.55
CA GLY A 34 -4.21 -8.47 -5.17
C GLY A 34 -2.74 -8.08 -5.01
N LYS A 35 -1.82 -8.83 -5.66
CA LYS A 35 -0.39 -8.51 -5.71
C LYS A 35 -0.14 -7.14 -6.35
N ARG A 36 -0.69 -6.89 -7.55
CA ARG A 36 -0.51 -5.62 -8.27
C ARG A 36 -1.10 -4.42 -7.52
N LEU A 37 -2.21 -4.61 -6.81
CA LEU A 37 -2.77 -3.58 -5.94
C LEU A 37 -1.86 -3.30 -4.71
N ALA A 38 -1.31 -4.33 -4.08
CA ALA A 38 -0.38 -4.16 -2.96
C ALA A 38 0.92 -3.46 -3.41
N GLU A 39 1.43 -3.79 -4.59
CA GLU A 39 2.58 -3.12 -5.21
C GLU A 39 2.25 -1.67 -5.56
N ALA A 40 1.09 -1.39 -6.16
CA ALA A 40 0.66 -0.03 -6.44
C ALA A 40 0.59 0.81 -5.15
N MET A 41 0.02 0.27 -4.07
CA MET A 41 -0.01 0.93 -2.77
C MET A 41 1.40 1.13 -2.18
N ARG A 42 2.33 0.20 -2.42
CA ARG A 42 3.73 0.34 -2.02
C ARG A 42 4.39 1.48 -2.79
N THR A 43 4.27 1.50 -4.12
CA THR A 43 4.78 2.57 -4.99
C THR A 43 4.23 3.92 -4.57
N LEU A 44 2.91 4.02 -4.36
CA LEU A 44 2.25 5.25 -3.93
C LEU A 44 2.81 5.79 -2.61
N ARG A 45 3.15 4.90 -1.67
CA ARG A 45 3.77 5.28 -0.39
C ARG A 45 5.22 5.76 -0.53
N THR A 46 5.92 5.36 -1.57
CA THR A 46 7.29 5.83 -1.86
C THR A 46 7.32 7.14 -2.62
N LEU A 47 6.22 7.48 -3.31
CA LEU A 47 6.12 8.77 -3.98
C LEU A 47 6.26 9.89 -2.96
N PRO A 48 6.92 11.00 -3.33
CA PRO A 48 6.89 12.21 -2.53
C PRO A 48 5.45 12.71 -2.55
N VAL A 49 4.67 12.31 -1.55
CA VAL A 49 3.47 13.07 -1.17
C VAL A 49 4.03 14.40 -0.74
N GLY A 50 4.01 15.39 -1.64
CA GLY A 50 4.18 16.77 -1.25
C GLY A 50 3.26 16.95 -0.07
N ALA A 51 3.82 17.35 1.09
CA ALA A 51 3.00 17.79 2.20
C ALA A 51 1.92 18.67 1.57
N GLY A 52 0.64 18.35 1.76
CA GLY A 52 -0.49 18.98 1.07
C GLY A 52 -0.61 20.48 1.40
N GLY A 53 0.37 21.27 0.97
CA GLY A 53 0.36 22.69 0.82
C GLY A 53 0.43 22.92 -0.69
N GLY A 54 -0.61 23.53 -1.25
CA GLY A 54 -0.61 23.96 -2.65
C GLY A 54 0.62 24.82 -2.96
N SER A 55 0.89 25.05 -4.25
CA SER A 55 1.95 25.91 -4.81
C SER A 55 2.48 26.99 -3.87
N GLY A 56 3.37 26.59 -2.96
CA GLY A 56 3.77 27.36 -1.80
C GLY A 56 5.26 27.15 -1.66
N ASN A 57 5.99 28.19 -2.09
CA ASN A 57 7.43 28.41 -2.02
C ASN A 57 8.30 27.15 -1.85
N ALA A 58 9.12 26.86 -2.86
CA ALA A 58 10.25 25.92 -2.80
C ALA A 58 11.32 26.27 -1.75
N TRP A 59 11.05 27.28 -0.92
CA TRP A 59 11.89 27.70 0.18
C TRP A 59 11.66 26.79 1.39
N PRO A 60 12.73 26.35 2.07
CA PRO A 60 12.60 25.67 3.34
C PRO A 60 11.74 26.49 4.31
N PRO A 61 10.87 25.86 5.11
CA PRO A 61 10.06 26.57 6.11
C PRO A 61 10.91 27.31 7.15
N TYR A 62 12.19 26.94 7.30
CA TYR A 62 13.17 27.62 8.14
C TYR A 62 14.59 27.29 7.65
N CYS A 63 15.49 28.28 7.63
CA CYS A 63 16.93 28.06 7.44
C CYS A 63 17.57 27.99 8.82
N TYR A 64 18.11 26.83 9.20
CA TYR A 64 18.81 26.68 10.47
C TYR A 64 20.12 27.47 10.45
N GLU A 65 20.34 28.28 11.49
CA GLU A 65 21.66 28.85 11.74
C GLU A 65 22.52 27.84 12.53
N PHE A 66 23.83 28.04 12.52
CA PHE A 66 24.77 27.14 13.19
C PHE A 66 24.47 27.01 14.68
N ASP A 67 24.10 28.12 15.33
CA ASP A 67 23.78 28.16 16.76
C ASP A 67 22.51 27.33 17.10
N ASP A 68 21.53 27.29 16.20
CA ASP A 68 20.33 26.46 16.36
C ASP A 68 20.68 24.97 16.35
N LEU A 69 21.56 24.56 15.44
CA LEU A 69 22.00 23.17 15.33
C LEU A 69 22.85 22.75 16.54
N VAL A 70 23.64 23.67 17.11
CA VAL A 70 24.39 23.42 18.35
C VAL A 70 23.44 23.23 19.52
N ALA A 71 22.46 24.12 19.71
CA ALA A 71 21.46 24.01 20.78
C ALA A 71 20.62 22.73 20.66
N GLN A 72 20.22 22.36 19.44
CA GLN A 72 19.43 21.16 19.17
C GLN A 72 20.26 19.86 19.35
N LYS A 73 21.59 19.93 19.16
CA LYS A 73 22.51 18.85 19.50
C LYS A 73 22.62 18.66 21.02
N GLU A 74 22.72 19.76 21.77
CA GLU A 74 22.76 19.73 23.24
C GLU A 74 21.47 19.16 23.85
N GLN A 75 20.32 19.41 23.21
CA GLN A 75 19.03 18.84 23.58
C GLN A 75 18.84 17.37 23.17
N GLY A 76 19.76 16.80 22.38
CA GLY A 76 19.70 15.41 21.92
C GLY A 76 18.67 15.13 20.81
N GLU A 77 18.02 16.18 20.27
CA GLU A 77 16.98 16.06 19.25
C GLU A 77 17.56 15.97 17.83
N LEU A 78 18.77 16.51 17.63
CA LEU A 78 19.43 16.62 16.34
C LEU A 78 19.53 15.28 15.57
N GLU A 79 19.87 14.19 16.27
CA GLU A 79 19.97 12.88 15.64
C GLU A 79 18.63 12.36 15.11
N GLN A 80 17.53 12.67 15.77
CA GLN A 80 16.20 12.26 15.32
C GLN A 80 15.79 13.07 14.08
N THR A 81 16.02 14.39 14.11
CA THR A 81 15.75 15.29 12.99
C THR A 81 16.58 14.91 11.76
N GLN A 82 17.87 14.61 11.94
CA GLN A 82 18.75 14.16 10.87
C GLN A 82 18.38 12.77 10.35
N LYS A 83 17.95 11.83 11.18
CA LYS A 83 17.46 10.53 10.71
C LYS A 83 16.20 10.66 9.85
N ILE A 84 15.36 11.65 10.13
CA ILE A 84 14.16 11.94 9.35
C ILE A 84 14.52 12.61 8.02
N GLN A 85 15.46 13.57 8.02
CA GLN A 85 15.89 14.33 6.84
C GLN A 85 16.82 13.55 5.91
N ASN A 86 17.80 12.82 6.46
CA ASN A 86 18.81 12.05 5.71
C ASN A 86 18.32 10.67 5.26
N ARG A 87 17.03 10.37 5.38
CA ARG A 87 16.46 9.19 4.75
C ARG A 87 16.52 9.37 3.23
N VAL A 88 17.50 8.73 2.60
CA VAL A 88 17.54 8.56 1.14
C VAL A 88 16.25 7.86 0.74
N ARG A 89 15.32 8.62 0.13
CA ARG A 89 14.10 8.05 -0.45
C ARG A 89 14.48 7.49 -1.80
N VAL A 90 14.49 6.17 -1.92
CA VAL A 90 14.62 5.51 -3.21
C VAL A 90 13.34 5.81 -3.98
N MET A 91 13.46 6.63 -5.02
CA MET A 91 12.35 6.94 -5.91
C MET A 91 11.93 5.67 -6.65
N PRO A 92 10.62 5.43 -6.84
CA PRO A 92 10.17 4.29 -7.64
C PRO A 92 10.60 4.45 -9.10
N SER A 93 10.74 3.33 -9.81
CA SER A 93 11.06 3.38 -11.24
C SER A 93 9.86 3.91 -12.03
N LEU A 94 10.11 4.45 -13.23
CA LEU A 94 9.01 4.87 -14.14
C LEU A 94 8.02 3.73 -14.40
N SER A 95 8.53 2.50 -14.57
CA SER A 95 7.68 1.33 -14.81
C SER A 95 6.78 0.99 -13.61
N ASP A 96 7.22 1.26 -12.38
CA ASP A 96 6.43 1.04 -11.18
C ASP A 96 5.33 2.09 -11.06
N VAL A 97 5.65 3.34 -11.40
CA VAL A 97 4.68 4.44 -11.43
C VAL A 97 3.61 4.19 -12.48
N SER A 98 3.98 3.81 -13.70
CA SER A 98 2.99 3.51 -14.76
C SER A 98 2.08 2.33 -14.39
N ARG A 99 2.64 1.27 -13.79
CA ARG A 99 1.85 0.12 -13.31
C ARG A 99 0.93 0.52 -12.15
N MET A 100 1.41 1.34 -11.22
CA MET A 100 0.62 1.88 -10.13
C MET A 100 -0.54 2.74 -10.63
N GLU A 101 -0.30 3.68 -11.55
CA GLU A 101 -1.33 4.56 -12.12
C GLU A 101 -2.45 3.76 -12.77
N ILE A 102 -2.12 2.63 -13.39
CA ILE A 102 -3.11 1.71 -13.95
C ILE A 102 -3.86 0.97 -12.83
N ALA A 103 -3.15 0.38 -11.87
CA ALA A 103 -3.78 -0.48 -10.88
C ALA A 103 -4.63 0.30 -9.84
N ILE A 104 -4.26 1.54 -9.51
CA ILE A 104 -4.89 2.32 -8.43
C ILE A 104 -6.37 2.63 -8.72
N PHE A 105 -6.78 2.69 -9.99
CA PHE A 105 -8.16 2.99 -10.37
C PHE A 105 -9.09 1.76 -10.38
N TRP A 106 -8.55 0.53 -10.41
CA TRP A 106 -9.36 -0.68 -10.56
C TRP A 106 -10.45 -0.85 -9.51
N PRO A 107 -10.20 -0.61 -8.21
CA PRO A 107 -11.26 -0.76 -7.21
C PRO A 107 -12.42 0.20 -7.45
N ALA A 108 -12.14 1.45 -7.85
CA ALA A 108 -13.20 2.42 -8.15
C ALA A 108 -13.98 2.03 -9.42
N GLN A 109 -13.29 1.59 -10.47
CA GLN A 109 -13.91 1.21 -11.74
C GLN A 109 -14.80 -0.02 -11.61
N PHE A 110 -14.30 -1.11 -11.03
CA PHE A 110 -15.01 -2.40 -11.03
C PHE A 110 -15.86 -2.63 -9.78
N LEU A 111 -15.52 -1.99 -8.65
CA LEU A 111 -16.21 -2.19 -7.36
C LEU A 111 -16.98 -0.95 -6.89
N GLY A 112 -17.11 0.10 -7.71
CA GLY A 112 -17.78 1.35 -7.32
C GLY A 112 -19.24 1.18 -6.83
N HIS A 113 -19.91 0.10 -7.24
CA HIS A 113 -21.27 -0.26 -6.81
C HIS A 113 -21.31 -1.21 -5.59
N ARG A 114 -20.15 -1.65 -5.09
CA ARG A 114 -19.97 -2.59 -3.96
C ARG A 114 -18.99 -2.01 -2.94
N PRO A 115 -19.39 -0.97 -2.18
CA PRO A 115 -18.49 -0.22 -1.31
C PRO A 115 -17.82 -1.10 -0.24
N GLU A 116 -18.45 -2.19 0.17
CA GLU A 116 -17.91 -3.16 1.12
C GLU A 116 -16.69 -3.92 0.58
N LEU A 117 -16.72 -4.30 -0.70
CA LEU A 117 -15.61 -4.97 -1.38
C LEU A 117 -14.50 -3.96 -1.69
N MET A 118 -14.86 -2.79 -2.21
CA MET A 118 -13.91 -1.72 -2.49
C MET A 118 -13.13 -1.32 -1.22
N THR A 119 -13.81 -1.20 -0.09
CA THR A 119 -13.17 -0.89 1.21
C THR A 119 -12.22 -2.00 1.64
N ALA A 120 -12.63 -3.26 1.51
CA ALA A 120 -11.81 -4.41 1.89
C ALA A 120 -10.57 -4.54 1.01
N VAL A 121 -10.73 -4.44 -0.31
CA VAL A 121 -9.63 -4.49 -1.28
C VAL A 121 -8.59 -3.41 -0.97
N ASN A 122 -9.01 -2.16 -0.84
CA ASN A 122 -8.09 -1.06 -0.54
C ASN A 122 -7.42 -1.19 0.83
N ALA A 123 -8.16 -1.58 1.87
CA ALA A 123 -7.63 -1.69 3.23
C ALA A 123 -6.60 -2.83 3.36
N VAL A 124 -6.87 -3.98 2.76
CA VAL A 124 -5.99 -5.15 2.80
C VAL A 124 -4.79 -4.96 1.87
N ALA A 125 -4.96 -4.39 0.66
CA ALA A 125 -3.84 -4.04 -0.21
C ALA A 125 -2.87 -3.04 0.45
N LEU A 126 -3.41 -2.01 1.14
CA LEU A 126 -2.60 -1.08 1.92
C LEU A 126 -1.84 -1.79 3.04
N ALA A 127 -2.49 -2.69 3.79
CA ALA A 127 -1.84 -3.47 4.82
C ALA A 127 -0.69 -4.31 4.25
N HIS A 128 -0.91 -5.01 3.14
CA HIS A 128 0.13 -5.80 2.47
C HIS A 128 1.28 -4.93 1.99
N SER A 129 1.03 -3.72 1.47
CA SER A 129 2.10 -2.79 1.08
C SER A 129 3.06 -2.43 2.24
N MET A 130 2.57 -2.54 3.48
CA MET A 130 3.28 -2.28 4.74
C MET A 130 3.81 -3.56 5.40
N GLU A 131 3.78 -4.70 4.70
CA GLU A 131 4.12 -6.03 5.24
C GLU A 131 3.25 -6.38 6.46
N ARG A 132 1.97 -6.02 6.39
CA ARG A 132 0.94 -6.33 7.38
C ARG A 132 -0.15 -7.20 6.75
N ASP A 133 -0.96 -7.82 7.60
CA ASP A 133 -2.01 -8.75 7.21
C ASP A 133 -3.41 -8.19 7.51
N ALA A 134 -4.44 -8.96 7.17
CA ALA A 134 -5.82 -8.64 7.50
C ALA A 134 -6.07 -8.51 9.02
N GLY A 135 -5.28 -9.19 9.87
CA GLY A 135 -5.34 -9.01 11.32
C GLY A 135 -4.94 -7.59 11.76
N TRP A 136 -3.98 -6.97 11.08
CA TRP A 136 -3.69 -5.55 11.26
C TRP A 136 -4.87 -4.65 10.88
N VAL A 137 -5.56 -4.95 9.77
CA VAL A 137 -6.76 -4.22 9.36
C VAL A 137 -7.85 -4.32 10.41
N THR A 138 -8.10 -5.51 10.95
CA THR A 138 -9.06 -5.73 12.05
C THR A 138 -8.73 -4.91 13.28
N ARG A 139 -7.45 -4.82 13.68
CA ARG A 139 -7.04 -3.96 14.82
C ARG A 139 -7.33 -2.48 14.59
N LYS A 140 -7.34 -2.02 13.34
CA LYS A 140 -7.57 -0.61 12.98
C LYS A 140 -9.02 -0.27 12.68
N ARG A 141 -9.79 -1.21 12.12
CA ARG A 141 -11.14 -0.98 11.57
C ARG A 141 -12.23 -1.86 12.20
N GLY A 142 -11.86 -2.77 13.10
CA GLY A 142 -12.78 -3.73 13.70
C GLY A 142 -13.13 -4.91 12.79
N GLY A 143 -14.07 -5.75 13.22
CA GLY A 143 -14.53 -6.94 12.51
C GLY A 143 -13.63 -8.17 12.72
N TYR A 144 -13.56 -9.04 11.71
CA TYR A 144 -12.81 -10.30 11.74
C TYR A 144 -11.83 -10.37 10.57
N ALA A 145 -10.62 -10.85 10.82
CA ALA A 145 -9.56 -10.93 9.80
C ALA A 145 -10.00 -11.77 8.58
N ASP A 146 -10.66 -12.90 8.83
CA ASP A 146 -11.17 -13.77 7.76
C ASP A 146 -12.23 -13.08 6.90
N THR A 147 -13.07 -12.22 7.48
CA THR A 147 -14.05 -11.43 6.71
C THR A 147 -13.36 -10.41 5.81
N TRP A 148 -12.30 -9.76 6.31
CA TRP A 148 -11.50 -8.84 5.50
C TRP A 148 -10.79 -9.58 4.36
N ARG A 149 -10.17 -10.73 4.62
CA ARG A 149 -9.55 -11.58 3.59
C ARG A 149 -10.58 -12.04 2.55
N ALA A 150 -11.69 -12.63 2.99
CA ALA A 150 -12.71 -13.14 2.08
C ALA A 150 -13.30 -12.05 1.17
N ARG A 151 -13.53 -10.84 1.70
CA ARG A 151 -14.01 -9.70 0.91
C ARG A 151 -12.94 -9.15 -0.02
N HIS A 152 -11.68 -9.09 0.42
CA HIS A 152 -10.55 -8.72 -0.43
C HIS A 152 -10.44 -9.69 -1.61
N ASP A 153 -10.44 -11.00 -1.35
CA ASP A 153 -10.28 -12.03 -2.37
C ASP A 153 -11.46 -12.01 -3.36
N ALA A 154 -12.69 -11.90 -2.85
CA ALA A 154 -13.88 -11.75 -3.69
C ALA A 154 -13.83 -10.48 -4.55
N GLY A 155 -13.37 -9.36 -4.01
CA GLY A 155 -13.18 -8.12 -4.75
C GLY A 155 -12.11 -8.24 -5.84
N CYS A 156 -11.00 -8.91 -5.55
CA CYS A 156 -9.93 -9.14 -6.52
C CYS A 156 -10.37 -10.06 -7.67
N VAL A 157 -11.22 -11.06 -7.40
CA VAL A 157 -11.83 -11.90 -8.44
C VAL A 157 -12.70 -11.05 -9.38
N VAL A 158 -13.58 -10.20 -8.82
CA VAL A 158 -14.45 -9.32 -9.63
C VAL A 158 -13.62 -8.36 -10.49
N ILE A 159 -12.52 -7.80 -9.95
CA ILE A 159 -11.61 -6.95 -10.72
C ILE A 159 -10.94 -7.77 -11.83
N ALA A 160 -10.45 -8.99 -11.54
CA ALA A 160 -9.81 -9.85 -12.54
C ALA A 160 -10.75 -10.17 -13.72
N ASP A 161 -12.01 -10.47 -13.43
CA ASP A 161 -13.04 -10.70 -14.45
C ASP A 161 -13.27 -9.44 -15.31
N GLY A 162 -13.31 -8.27 -14.68
CA GLY A 162 -13.42 -6.98 -15.39
C GLY A 162 -12.22 -6.69 -16.29
N LEU A 163 -11.00 -6.90 -15.79
CA LEU A 163 -9.77 -6.73 -16.57
C LEU A 163 -9.68 -7.72 -17.74
N HIS A 164 -10.15 -8.95 -17.54
CA HIS A 164 -10.25 -9.94 -18.59
C HIS A 164 -11.24 -9.53 -19.68
N PHE A 165 -12.43 -9.04 -19.28
CA PHE A 165 -13.45 -8.53 -20.20
C PHE A 165 -12.93 -7.34 -21.02
N ASP A 166 -12.24 -6.40 -20.37
CA ASP A 166 -11.65 -5.20 -20.99
C ASP A 166 -10.37 -5.50 -21.79
N ARG A 167 -9.92 -6.78 -21.82
CA ARG A 167 -8.71 -7.25 -22.51
C ARG A 167 -7.44 -6.50 -22.12
N VAL A 168 -7.34 -6.11 -20.85
CA VAL A 168 -6.15 -5.45 -20.32
C VAL A 168 -4.97 -6.43 -20.33
N PRO A 169 -3.81 -6.08 -20.92
CA PRO A 169 -2.64 -6.96 -20.93
C PRO A 169 -2.15 -7.21 -19.50
N VAL A 170 -1.76 -8.45 -19.20
CA VAL A 170 -1.20 -8.82 -17.89
C VAL A 170 0.24 -8.32 -17.81
N PHE A 171 0.59 -7.72 -16.68
CA PHE A 171 1.93 -7.25 -16.37
C PHE A 171 2.34 -7.58 -14.96
#